data_AF-A0AAW9FA85-F1
#
_entry.id   AF-A0AAW9FA85-F1
#
_cell.length_a   1.000
_cell.length_b   1.000
_cell.length_c   1.000
_cell.angle_alpha   90.00
_cell.angle_beta   90.00
_cell.angle_gamma   90.00
#
_symmetry.space_group_name_H-M   'P 1'
#
loop_
_entity.id
_entity.type
_entity.pdbx_description
1 polymer ?
#
loop_
_entity_poly.entity_id
_entity_poly.type
_entity_poly.pdbx_seq_one_letter_code
_entity_poly.pdbx_strand_id
1 'polypeptide(L)'
;MSNITEILIANKDLFSHQQYRLLMLIAENPNSYRRDLEALDPCLHYTPAFRQAVEGKLALIGLEIESRPALDGSQRKLYSLREVRQDHAKSVRAVCDSFGYSVYAAGGDE
;
A
#
# COMPACT_ATOMS: atom_id res chain seq x y z
N MET A 1 19.73 8.37 5.12
CA MET A 1 18.43 8.52 4.42
C MET A 1 18.18 7.24 3.66
N SER A 2 16.98 6.68 3.76
CA SER A 2 16.65 5.41 3.09
C SER A 2 16.54 5.63 1.59
N ASN A 3 17.07 4.72 0.78
CA ASN A 3 17.05 4.81 -0.70
C ASN A 3 15.62 5.09 -1.24
N ILE A 4 14.62 4.51 -0.59
CA ILE A 4 13.19 4.70 -0.87
C ILE A 4 12.73 6.16 -0.73
N THR A 5 13.17 6.86 0.33
CA THR A 5 12.80 8.27 0.53
C THR A 5 13.36 9.16 -0.57
N GLU A 6 14.57 8.89 -1.05
CA GLU A 6 15.18 9.66 -2.15
C GLU A 6 14.43 9.44 -3.46
N ILE A 7 14.06 8.19 -3.76
CA ILE A 7 13.24 7.86 -4.94
C ILE A 7 11.88 8.58 -4.88
N LEU A 8 11.23 8.62 -3.72
CA LEU A 8 9.98 9.35 -3.54
C LEU A 8 10.16 10.86 -3.74
N ILE A 9 11.21 11.46 -3.16
CA ILE A 9 11.52 12.90 -3.31
C ILE A 9 11.73 13.25 -4.79
N ALA A 10 12.50 12.44 -5.51
CA ALA A 10 12.78 12.62 -6.93
C ALA A 10 11.53 12.54 -7.81
N ASN A 11 10.49 11.84 -7.35
CA ASN A 11 9.25 11.58 -8.10
C ASN A 11 8.01 12.22 -7.46
N LYS A 12 8.19 13.26 -6.64
CA LYS A 12 7.11 13.92 -5.90
C LYS A 12 5.94 14.36 -6.81
N ASP A 13 6.24 14.80 -8.02
CA ASP A 13 5.27 15.37 -8.97
C ASP A 13 4.29 14.33 -9.55
N LEU A 14 4.56 13.04 -9.38
CA LEU A 14 3.64 11.97 -9.77
C LEU A 14 2.46 11.83 -8.80
N PHE A 15 2.60 12.32 -7.56
CA PHE A 15 1.67 12.10 -6.48
C PHE A 15 0.97 13.39 -6.09
N SER A 16 -0.30 13.28 -5.68
CA SER A 16 -0.97 14.41 -5.02
C SER A 16 -0.31 14.68 -3.66
N HIS A 17 -0.40 15.92 -3.15
CA HIS A 17 0.20 16.31 -1.89
C HIS A 17 -0.13 15.35 -0.72
N GLN A 18 -1.40 14.94 -0.62
CA GLN A 18 -1.84 13.96 0.38
C GLN A 18 -1.24 12.57 0.15
N GLN A 19 -1.12 12.15 -1.11
CA GLN A 19 -0.57 10.84 -1.45
C GLN A 19 0.91 10.75 -1.10
N TYR A 20 1.67 11.78 -1.50
CA TYR A 20 3.09 11.90 -1.20
C TYR A 20 3.35 11.89 0.31
N ARG A 21 2.56 12.66 1.07
CA ARG A 21 2.69 12.73 2.53
C ARG A 21 2.49 11.36 3.19
N LEU A 22 1.52 10.57 2.71
CA LEU A 22 1.28 9.22 3.20
C LEU A 22 2.39 8.23 2.84
N LEU A 23 2.91 8.32 1.61
CA LEU A 23 4.04 7.50 1.19
C LEU A 23 5.31 7.81 1.98
N MET A 24 5.58 9.09 2.26
CA MET A 24 6.66 9.50 3.16
C MET A 24 6.50 8.92 4.55
N LEU A 25 5.30 9.00 5.12
CA LEU A 25 5.02 8.51 6.47
C LEU A 25 5.25 6.99 6.57
N ILE A 26 4.86 6.21 5.55
CA ILE A 26 5.17 4.77 5.46
C ILE A 26 6.68 4.54 5.26
N ALA A 27 7.36 5.37 4.47
CA ALA A 27 8.80 5.24 4.22
C ALA A 27 9.63 5.49 5.49
N GLU A 28 9.21 6.47 6.31
CA GLU A 28 9.85 6.85 7.56
C GLU A 28 9.54 5.85 8.69
N ASN A 29 8.38 5.19 8.64
CA ASN A 29 7.91 4.23 9.63
C ASN A 29 7.68 2.84 9.00
N PRO A 30 8.75 2.11 8.66
CA PRO A 30 8.63 0.79 8.04
C PRO A 30 8.11 -0.25 9.03
N ASN A 31 7.28 -1.18 8.54
CA ASN A 31 6.63 -2.24 9.34
C ASN A 31 5.69 -1.69 10.41
N SER A 32 5.04 -0.56 10.15
CA SER A 32 4.07 0.03 11.07
C SER A 32 2.65 -0.45 10.79
N TYR A 33 1.83 -0.52 11.84
CA TYR A 33 0.41 -0.79 11.70
C TYR A 33 -0.30 0.42 11.06
N ARG A 34 -1.38 0.14 10.34
CA ARG A 34 -2.25 1.20 9.81
C ARG A 34 -2.67 2.20 10.89
N ARG A 35 -3.05 1.73 12.09
CA ARG A 35 -3.48 2.60 13.19
C ARG A 35 -2.38 3.53 13.70
N ASP A 36 -1.14 3.06 13.77
CA ASP A 36 0.00 3.91 14.15
C ASP A 36 0.25 4.99 13.11
N LEU A 37 0.16 4.65 11.82
CA LEU A 37 0.28 5.62 10.74
C LEU A 37 -0.87 6.67 10.78
N GLU A 38 -2.10 6.22 11.03
CA GLU A 38 -3.28 7.10 11.20
C GLU A 38 -3.20 7.95 12.49
N ALA A 39 -2.54 7.46 13.54
CA ALA A 39 -2.33 8.20 14.78
C ALA A 39 -1.30 9.34 14.61
N LEU A 40 -0.30 9.15 13.73
CA LEU A 40 0.71 10.15 13.41
C LEU A 40 0.16 11.29 12.56
N ASP A 41 -0.83 11.02 11.70
CA ASP A 41 -1.55 12.06 10.96
C ASP A 41 -3.06 11.76 10.89
N PRO A 42 -3.90 12.40 11.73
CA PRO A 42 -5.33 12.07 11.85
C PRO A 42 -6.16 12.42 10.61
N CYS A 43 -5.60 13.24 9.71
CA CYS A 43 -6.24 13.57 8.42
C CYS A 43 -6.01 12.48 7.36
N LEU A 44 -5.23 11.45 7.69
CA LEU A 44 -4.59 10.58 6.73
C LEU A 44 -5.13 9.15 6.85
N HIS A 45 -6.18 8.85 6.10
CA HIS A 45 -6.83 7.55 6.16
C HIS A 45 -6.23 6.60 5.13
N TYR A 46 -5.55 5.55 5.58
CA TYR A 46 -5.08 4.49 4.68
C TYR A 46 -6.27 3.68 4.17
N THR A 47 -6.77 4.03 2.97
CA THR A 47 -7.91 3.36 2.34
C THR A 47 -7.46 2.41 1.23
N PRO A 48 -8.25 1.38 0.89
CA PRO A 48 -7.98 0.56 -0.29
C PRO A 48 -7.95 1.40 -1.57
N ALA A 49 -8.77 2.45 -1.66
CA ALA A 49 -8.76 3.40 -2.76
C ALA A 49 -7.43 4.16 -2.89
N PHE A 50 -6.83 4.58 -1.76
CA PHE A 50 -5.50 5.17 -1.75
C PHE A 50 -4.47 4.20 -2.36
N ARG A 51 -4.44 2.95 -1.89
CA ARG A 51 -3.52 1.93 -2.40
C ARG A 51 -3.66 1.78 -3.92
N GLN A 52 -4.88 1.60 -4.41
CA GLN A 52 -5.16 1.47 -5.84
C GLN A 52 -4.68 2.68 -6.66
N ALA A 53 -4.81 3.89 -6.11
CA ALA A 53 -4.41 5.13 -6.78
C ALA A 53 -2.88 5.33 -6.84
N VAL A 54 -2.12 4.78 -5.89
CA VAL A 54 -0.66 4.94 -5.83
C VAL A 54 0.12 3.73 -6.33
N GLU A 55 -0.44 2.52 -6.28
CA GLU A 55 0.27 1.27 -6.62
C GLU A 55 0.80 1.29 -8.06
N GLY A 56 0.00 1.72 -9.02
CA GLY A 56 0.44 1.86 -10.41
C GLY A 56 1.57 2.90 -10.58
N LYS A 57 1.51 4.01 -9.82
CA LYS A 57 2.53 5.07 -9.88
C LYS A 57 3.83 4.65 -9.20
N LEU A 58 3.73 3.95 -8.08
CA LEU A 58 4.87 3.37 -7.36
C LEU A 58 5.58 2.33 -8.24
N ALA A 59 4.82 1.49 -8.95
CA ALA A 59 5.40 0.50 -9.86
C ALA A 59 6.23 1.15 -10.99
N LEU A 60 5.83 2.33 -11.49
CA LEU A 60 6.59 3.08 -12.50
C LEU A 60 7.97 3.54 -12.00
N ILE A 61 8.08 3.81 -10.70
CA ILE A 61 9.33 4.26 -10.05
C ILE A 61 10.07 3.10 -9.37
N GLY A 62 9.64 1.85 -9.59
CA GLY A 62 10.26 0.65 -9.02
C GLY A 62 10.00 0.47 -7.53
N LEU A 63 8.91 1.03 -7.00
CA LEU A 63 8.50 0.89 -5.61
C LEU A 63 7.16 0.13 -5.50
N GLU A 64 6.91 -0.48 -4.35
CA GLU A 64 5.63 -1.11 -4.01
C GLU A 64 5.32 -0.95 -2.52
N ILE A 65 4.02 -0.89 -2.19
CA ILE A 65 3.55 -1.01 -0.80
C ILE A 65 3.46 -2.49 -0.44
N GLU A 66 4.39 -2.93 0.39
CA GLU A 66 4.37 -4.26 0.98
C GLU A 66 3.40 -4.27 2.17
N SER A 67 2.50 -5.25 2.19
CA SER A 67 1.60 -5.50 3.31
C SER A 67 1.85 -6.91 3.86
N ARG A 68 2.51 -7.01 5.02
CA ARG A 68 2.81 -8.29 5.67
C ARG A 68 1.87 -8.56 6.84
N PRO A 69 1.40 -9.80 7.04
CA PRO A 69 0.69 -10.15 8.27
C PRO A 69 1.63 -10.03 9.48
N ALA A 70 1.14 -9.51 10.60
CA ALA A 70 1.90 -9.50 11.84
C ALA A 70 2.06 -10.93 12.37
N LEU A 71 3.26 -11.29 12.83
CA LEU A 71 3.58 -12.62 13.39
C LEU A 71 3.02 -12.83 14.80
N ASP A 72 2.35 -11.83 15.37
CA ASP A 72 1.80 -11.79 16.72
C ASP A 72 0.45 -12.54 16.87
N GLY A 73 0.01 -13.29 15.85
CA GLY A 73 -1.31 -13.95 15.83
C GLY A 73 -2.50 -13.00 15.62
N SER A 74 -2.27 -11.70 15.69
CA SER A 74 -3.20 -10.66 15.26
C SER A 74 -3.40 -10.72 13.73
N GLN A 75 -4.64 -10.73 13.24
CA GLN A 75 -4.98 -10.60 11.80
C GLN A 75 -4.65 -9.20 11.22
N ARG A 76 -3.77 -8.44 11.87
CA ARG A 76 -3.36 -7.09 11.50
C ARG A 76 -2.25 -7.15 10.46
N LYS A 77 -2.23 -6.16 9.58
CA LYS A 77 -1.21 -6.00 8.54
C LYS A 77 -0.23 -4.89 8.93
N LEU A 78 1.04 -5.16 8.72
CA LEU A 78 2.15 -4.21 8.77
C LEU A 78 2.37 -3.68 7.36
N TYR A 79 2.58 -2.37 7.26
CA TYR A 79 2.79 -1.69 6.00
C TYR A 79 4.23 -1.18 5.93
N SER A 80 4.86 -1.38 4.77
CA SER A 80 6.18 -0.87 4.46
C SER A 80 6.29 -0.58 2.97
N LEU A 81 7.21 0.30 2.58
CA LEU A 81 7.59 0.44 1.18
C LEU A 81 8.78 -0.44 0.87
N ARG A 82 8.79 -1.00 -0.34
CA ARG A 82 9.86 -1.86 -0.83
C ARG A 82 10.22 -1.51 -2.26
N GLU A 83 11.50 -1.63 -2.59
CA GLU A 83 11.99 -1.57 -3.96
C GLU A 83 11.69 -2.89 -4.70
N VAL A 84 10.97 -2.79 -5.82
CA VAL A 84 10.69 -3.91 -6.71
C VAL A 84 11.71 -3.86 -7.85
N ARG A 85 12.73 -4.73 -7.78
CA ARG A 85 13.60 -4.98 -8.94
C ARG A 85 12.73 -5.53 -10.07
N GLN A 86 12.83 -4.91 -11.26
CA GLN A 86 12.03 -5.21 -12.46
C GLN A 86 12.01 -6.69 -12.90
N ASP A 87 12.89 -7.54 -12.37
CA ASP A 87 12.85 -9.01 -12.58
C ASP A 87 11.55 -9.69 -12.08
N HIS A 88 10.81 -9.06 -11.16
CA HIS A 88 9.59 -9.64 -10.57
C HIS A 88 8.26 -9.18 -11.20
N ALA A 89 8.28 -8.46 -12.32
CA ALA A 89 7.06 -8.01 -13.02
C ALA A 89 6.15 -9.17 -13.50
N LYS A 90 6.57 -10.43 -13.38
CA LYS A 90 5.73 -11.61 -13.64
C LYS A 90 4.86 -12.07 -12.45
N SER A 91 5.08 -11.59 -11.23
CA SER A 91 4.42 -12.19 -10.04
C SER A 91 3.14 -11.46 -9.57
N VAL A 92 3.04 -10.14 -9.75
CA VAL A 92 1.91 -9.35 -9.20
C VAL A 92 0.61 -9.52 -10.00
N ARG A 93 0.69 -9.93 -11.27
CA ARG A 93 -0.51 -10.24 -12.07
C ARG A 93 -1.26 -11.50 -11.61
N ALA A 94 -0.65 -12.35 -10.78
CA ALA A 94 -1.28 -13.58 -10.31
C ALA A 94 -2.19 -13.41 -9.06
N VAL A 95 -2.07 -12.30 -8.31
CA VAL A 95 -2.85 -12.12 -7.06
C VAL A 95 -4.12 -11.31 -7.27
N CYS A 96 -4.20 -10.47 -8.30
CA CYS A 96 -5.43 -9.72 -8.61
C CYS A 96 -6.53 -10.57 -9.25
N ASP A 97 -6.23 -11.79 -9.73
CA ASP A 97 -7.24 -12.71 -10.26
C ASP A 97 -7.91 -13.55 -9.15
N SER A 98 -7.32 -13.61 -7.95
CA SER A 98 -7.80 -14.51 -6.88
C SER A 98 -8.71 -13.85 -5.84
N PHE A 99 -8.92 -12.53 -5.87
CA PHE A 99 -9.94 -11.89 -5.05
C PHE A 99 -11.24 -11.78 -5.82
N GLY A 100 -11.85 -12.95 -6.04
CA GLY A 100 -13.22 -13.11 -6.53
C GLY A 100 -14.19 -12.30 -5.66
N TYR A 101 -14.56 -11.14 -6.17
CA TYR A 101 -15.66 -10.33 -5.68
C TYR A 101 -16.96 -11.09 -6.00
N SER A 102 -17.48 -11.88 -5.07
CA SER A 102 -18.85 -12.40 -5.15
C SER A 102 -19.69 -11.62 -4.15
N VAL A 103 -20.08 -10.42 -4.55
CA VAL A 103 -21.27 -9.75 -4.03
C VAL A 103 -22.37 -10.07 -5.04
N TYR A 104 -23.34 -10.92 -4.67
CA TYR A 104 -24.78 -10.75 -4.94
C TYR A 104 -25.58 -11.93 -4.33
N ALA A 105 -26.55 -11.54 -3.50
CA ALA A 105 -27.89 -12.11 -3.36
C ALA A 105 -28.08 -13.57 -2.92
N ALA A 106 -28.60 -13.74 -1.70
CA ALA A 106 -29.76 -14.59 -1.47
C ALA A 106 -30.53 -14.03 -0.25
N GLY A 107 -31.49 -13.16 -0.53
CA GLY A 107 -32.62 -12.91 0.36
C GLY A 107 -33.84 -13.66 -0.15
N GLY A 108 -34.66 -14.15 0.79
CA GLY A 108 -36.11 -14.34 0.62
C GLY A 108 -36.59 -15.67 0.04
N ASP A 109 -37.50 -16.30 0.80
CA ASP A 109 -38.54 -17.30 0.46
C ASP A 109 -38.07 -18.63 -0.18
N GLU A 110 -38.47 -19.83 0.27
CA GLU A 110 -39.72 -20.31 0.91
C GLU A 110 -39.44 -21.42 1.95
#